data_AF-A0A4Y8CUJ6-F1
#
_entry.id   AF-A0A4Y8CUJ6-F1
#
_cell.length_a   1.000
_cell.length_b   1.000
_cell.length_c   1.000
_cell.angle_alpha   90.00
_cell.angle_beta   90.00
_cell.angle_gamma   90.00
#
_symmetry.space_group_name_H-M   'P 1'
#
loop_
_entity.id
_entity.type
_entity.pdbx_description
1 polymer ?
#
loop_
_entity_poly.entity_id
_entity_poly.type
_entity_poly.pdbx_seq_one_letter_code
_entity_poly.pdbx_strand_id
1 'polypeptide(L)' 'MCTIDIGIMGKIWVHPEAPETYQDFNTSHKCRDFDAVKNWAQQRQMTAEAPADFLQQPEEGYTVYSAYP' A
#
# COMPACT_ATOMS: atom_id res chain seq x y z
N MET A 1 13.55 4.41 -22.58
CA MET A 1 12.17 3.87 -22.71
C MET A 1 11.60 3.76 -21.31
N CYS A 2 10.63 4.60 -20.94
CA CYS A 2 9.95 4.51 -19.65
C CYS A 2 8.94 3.37 -19.73
N THR A 3 9.26 2.23 -19.14
CA THR A 3 8.28 1.19 -18.81
C THR A 3 7.47 1.68 -17.60
N ILE A 4 6.16 1.73 -17.77
CA ILE A 4 5.24 2.20 -16.75
C ILE A 4 5.07 1.09 -15.70
N ASP A 5 5.36 1.38 -14.43
CA ASP A 5 4.89 0.54 -13.32
C ASP A 5 3.40 0.78 -13.10
N ILE A 6 2.58 -0.14 -13.63
CA ILE A 6 1.19 -0.42 -13.22
C ILE A 6 1.12 -1.75 -12.46
N GLY A 7 2.27 -2.22 -11.99
CA GLY A 7 2.35 -3.42 -11.19
C GLY A 7 1.49 -3.29 -9.94
N ILE A 8 0.97 -4.42 -9.50
CA ILE A 8 0.35 -4.53 -8.19
C ILE A 8 1.43 -4.23 -7.16
N MET A 9 1.25 -3.17 -6.37
CA MET A 9 2.13 -2.88 -5.25
C MET A 9 1.78 -3.82 -4.10
N GLY A 10 2.76 -4.61 -3.68
CA GLY A 10 2.63 -5.46 -2.51
C GLY A 10 2.39 -4.63 -1.25
N LYS A 11 1.59 -5.17 -0.35
CA LYS A 11 1.47 -4.67 1.03
C LYS A 11 2.28 -5.59 1.93
N ILE A 12 2.93 -5.02 2.94
CA ILE A 12 3.58 -5.76 4.02
C ILE A 12 2.80 -5.55 5.31
N TRP A 13 3.01 -6.45 6.28
CA TRP A 13 2.46 -6.30 7.63
C TRP A 13 3.47 -5.61 8.53
N VAL A 14 3.02 -4.62 9.29
CA VAL A 14 3.83 -3.91 10.29
C VAL A 14 3.12 -3.90 11.64
N HIS A 15 3.84 -3.55 12.71
CA HIS A 15 3.38 -3.46 14.10
C HIS A 15 2.87 -4.79 14.67
N PRO A 16 3.76 -5.66 15.20
CA PRO A 16 3.42 -7.02 15.64
C PRO A 16 2.27 -7.10 16.66
N GLU A 17 2.14 -6.10 17.54
CA GLU A 17 1.10 -6.05 18.58
C GLU A 17 -0.28 -5.63 18.04
N ALA A 18 -0.31 -4.92 16.91
CA ALA A 18 -1.53 -4.43 16.25
C ALA A 18 -1.30 -4.39 14.73
N PRO A 19 -1.34 -5.55 14.04
CA PRO A 19 -0.92 -5.63 12.65
C PRO A 19 -1.74 -4.73 11.74
N GLU A 20 -1.03 -3.90 10.96
CA GLU A 20 -1.63 -3.09 9.90
C GLU A 20 -0.89 -3.32 8.58
N THR A 21 -1.60 -3.10 7.47
CA THR A 21 -0.98 -3.19 6.14
C THR A 21 -0.29 -1.88 5.79
N TYR A 22 0.99 -1.95 5.43
CA TYR A 22 1.75 -0.85 4.88
C TYR A 22 2.02 -1.07 3.39
N GLN A 23 1.82 -0.02 2.59
CA GLN A 23 2.17 -0.05 1.17
C GLN A 23 3.66 0.28 1.04
N ASP A 24 4.44 -0.61 0.43
CA ASP A 24 5.87 -0.36 0.24
C ASP A 24 6.10 0.74 -0.80
N PHE A 25 6.48 1.94 -0.32
CA PHE A 25 6.81 3.10 -1.16
C PHE A 25 8.31 3.26 -1.42
N ASN A 26 9.14 2.28 -1.08
CA ASN A 26 10.59 2.38 -1.29
C ASN A 26 11.00 2.35 -2.77
N THR A 27 10.06 2.08 -3.68
CA THR A 27 10.29 2.14 -5.12
C THR A 27 10.06 3.56 -5.66
N SER A 28 11.12 4.19 -6.18
CA SER A 28 11.03 5.52 -6.80
C SER A 28 10.55 5.43 -8.25
N HIS A 29 9.29 5.79 -8.49
CA HIS A 29 8.72 5.85 -9.84
C HIS A 29 9.03 7.21 -10.50
N LYS A 30 9.78 7.19 -11.62
CA LYS A 30 10.21 8.41 -12.34
C LYS A 30 9.43 8.69 -13.63
N CYS A 31 8.48 7.83 -13.99
CA CYS A 31 7.92 7.78 -15.35
C CYS A 31 6.47 8.28 -15.49
N ARG A 32 5.80 8.69 -14.41
CA ARG A 32 4.41 9.22 -14.46
C ARG A 32 4.37 10.68 -14.02
N ASP A 33 3.44 11.44 -14.62
CA ASP A 33 3.03 12.74 -14.12
C ASP A 33 2.47 12.57 -12.70
N PHE A 34 3.28 12.96 -11.72
CA PHE A 34 2.99 12.81 -10.31
C PHE A 34 1.69 13.54 -9.93
N ASP A 35 1.49 14.74 -10.46
CA ASP A 35 0.35 15.59 -10.12
C ASP A 35 -0.96 15.02 -10.69
N ALA A 36 -0.92 14.52 -11.92
CA ALA A 36 -2.08 13.87 -12.53
C ALA A 36 -2.52 12.62 -11.72
N VAL A 37 -1.57 11.78 -11.30
CA VAL A 37 -1.84 10.58 -10.49
C VAL A 37 -2.38 10.95 -9.12
N LYS A 38 -1.76 11.93 -8.45
CA LYS A 38 -2.20 12.44 -7.15
C LYS A 38 -3.65 12.93 -7.21
N ASN A 39 -3.98 13.75 -8.19
CA ASN A 39 -5.33 14.29 -8.37
C ASN A 39 -6.36 13.18 -8.65
N TRP A 40 -6.00 12.20 -9.51
CA TRP A 40 -6.87 11.06 -9.80
C TRP A 40 -7.17 10.23 -8.55
N ALA A 41 -6.15 9.97 -7.71
CA ALA A 41 -6.25 9.20 -6.49
C ALA A 41 -7.10 9.91 -5.43
N GLN A 42 -6.89 11.21 -5.22
CA GLN A 42 -7.67 12.02 -4.26
C GLN A 42 -9.17 12.00 -4.55
N GLN A 43 -9.56 12.02 -5.83
CA GLN A 43 -10.96 11.99 -6.24
C GLN A 43 -11.62 10.61 -6.12
N ARG A 44 -10.83 9.54 -5.96
CA ARG A 44 -11.27 8.15 -6.00
C ARG A 44 -10.86 7.37 -4.75
N GLN A 45 -10.63 8.08 -3.65
CA GLN A 45 -10.36 7.44 -2.38
C GLN A 45 -11.57 6.61 -1.96
N MET A 46 -11.30 5.50 -1.29
CA MET A 46 -12.32 4.73 -0.61
C MET A 46 -12.89 5.56 0.56
N THR A 47 -14.11 5.25 0.98
CA THR A 47 -14.71 5.85 2.17
C THR A 47 -13.85 5.58 3.41
N ALA A 48 -13.86 6.52 4.36
CA ALA A 48 -13.14 6.37 5.63
C ALA A 48 -13.63 5.16 6.44
N GLU A 49 -14.92 4.86 6.31
CA GLU A 49 -15.54 3.67 6.88
C GLU A 49 -15.40 2.50 5.90
N ALA A 50 -14.79 1.42 6.37
CA ALA A 50 -14.67 0.15 5.68
C ALA A 50 -15.24 -0.97 6.57
N PRO A 51 -15.68 -2.10 5.99
CA PRO A 51 -16.06 -3.28 6.76
C PRO A 51 -14.95 -3.74 7.72
N ALA A 52 -15.32 -4.34 8.85
CA ALA A 52 -14.35 -4.80 9.86
C ALA A 52 -13.36 -5.85 9.32
N ASP A 53 -13.77 -6.62 8.32
CA ASP A 53 -13.02 -7.67 7.63
C ASP A 53 -12.44 -7.20 6.29
N PHE A 54 -12.41 -5.88 6.03
CA PHE A 54 -11.89 -5.33 4.78
C PHE A 54 -10.44 -5.72 4.49
N LEU A 55 -9.62 -5.88 5.54
CA LEU A 55 -8.27 -6.43 5.45
C LEU A 55 -8.24 -7.81 6.10
N GLN A 56 -7.85 -8.81 5.33
CA GLN A 56 -7.50 -10.12 5.85
C GLN A 56 -6.30 -9.97 6.79
N GLN A 57 -6.40 -10.45 8.03
CA GLN A 57 -5.31 -10.43 9.00
C GLN A 57 -4.14 -11.35 8.57
N PRO A 58 -2.89 -11.10 9.01
CA PRO A 58 -1.77 -11.98 8.71
C PRO A 58 -2.03 -13.40 9.23
N GLU A 59 -1.76 -14.39 8.40
CA GLU A 59 -1.85 -15.81 8.79
C GLU A 59 -0.59 -16.27 9.51
N GLU A 60 -0.66 -17.43 10.17
CA GLU A 60 0.49 -18.05 10.81
C GLU A 60 1.61 -18.28 9.78
N GLY A 61 2.83 -17.79 10.10
CA GLY A 61 3.99 -17.86 9.22
C GLY A 61 4.24 -16.61 8.37
N TYR A 62 3.35 -15.62 8.37
CA TYR A 62 3.57 -14.35 7.69
C TYR A 62 4.55 -13.48 8.49
N THR A 63 5.44 -12.76 7.78
CA THR A 63 6.34 -11.80 8.43
C THR A 63 5.60 -10.51 8.75
N VAL A 64 5.64 -10.11 10.03
CA VAL A 64 5.16 -8.81 10.51
C VAL A 64 6.37 -8.02 11.00
N TYR A 65 6.67 -6.90 10.36
CA TYR A 65 7.85 -6.08 10.65
C TYR A 65 7.60 -5.16 11.86
N SER A 66 8.61 -4.96 12.71
CA SER A 66 8.52 -4.05 13.86
C SER A 66 8.69 -2.56 13.50
N ALA A 67 9.19 -2.27 12.29
CA ALA A 67 9.39 -0.93 11.78
C ALA A 67 9.17 -0.91 10.25
N TYR A 68 8.90 0.27 9.70
CA TYR A 68 8.83 0.45 8.26
C TYR A 68 10.23 0.21 7.65
N PRO A 69 10.34 -0.64 6.62
CA PRO A 69 11.59 -0.86 5.89
C PRO A 69 12.00 0.36 5.07
#